data_AF-A0A1B5L7S6-F1
#
_entry.id   AF-A0A1B5L7S6-F1
#
_cell.length_a   1.000
_cell.length_b   1.000
_cell.length_c   1.000
_cell.angle_alpha   90.00
_cell.angle_beta   90.00
_cell.angle_gamma   90.00
#
_symmetry.space_group_name_H-M   'P 1'
#
loop_
_entity.id
_entity.type
_entity.pdbx_description
1 polymer ?
#
loop_
_entity_poly.entity_id
_entity_poly.type
_entity_poly.pdbx_seq_one_letter_code
_entity_poly.pdbx_strand_id
1 'polypeptide(L)'
;MSVRFPKIGSIVQRPDGSYSVGAIPGIGGPFETAAEYFRAWAQARKFPFKEDLIRERTPPHLVDEIIASIYGFPGKLSDFTKRHSFKSGPFPLIHPDLYTSNVLIDSQCNILGVIDWENSFVGAWEMVEFPKNITLVPPVMDGSSYREDESERDCRLEQKRYVEVVKEAEGARQMDGKLSDALGDENSQNLGQALWLWADGRIGYYSRVLELFD
;
A
#
# COMPACT_ATOMS: atom_id res chain seq x y z
N MET A 1 3.93 -19.78 8.65
CA MET A 1 5.08 -19.37 7.80
C MET A 1 4.60 -18.23 6.91
N SER A 2 5.31 -17.10 6.85
CA SER A 2 5.08 -16.04 5.86
C SER A 2 6.24 -15.99 4.89
N VAL A 3 5.98 -15.78 3.60
CA VAL A 3 7.02 -15.67 2.57
C VAL A 3 7.63 -14.27 2.63
N ARG A 4 8.93 -14.20 2.93
CA ARG A 4 9.67 -12.92 3.06
C ARG A 4 11.06 -13.02 2.46
N PHE A 5 11.59 -11.88 2.03
CA PHE A 5 12.88 -11.78 1.35
C PHE A 5 13.75 -10.66 1.94
N PRO A 6 15.08 -10.71 1.79
CA PRO A 6 15.97 -9.70 2.35
C PRO A 6 15.85 -8.33 1.66
N LYS A 7 15.38 -8.28 0.40
CA LYS A 7 15.32 -7.06 -0.41
C LYS A 7 13.94 -6.86 -1.01
N ILE A 8 13.57 -5.61 -1.26
CA ILE A 8 12.35 -5.21 -1.98
C ILE A 8 12.60 -5.32 -3.48
N GLY A 9 11.66 -5.90 -4.23
CA GLY A 9 11.83 -6.10 -5.67
C GLY A 9 10.82 -7.06 -6.30
N SER A 10 10.95 -7.30 -7.59
CA SER A 10 10.12 -8.29 -8.30
C SER A 10 10.69 -9.69 -8.19
N ILE A 11 9.83 -10.72 -8.23
CA ILE A 11 10.27 -12.10 -8.30
C ILE A 11 10.69 -12.42 -9.73
N VAL A 12 11.92 -12.87 -9.92
CA VAL A 12 12.51 -13.19 -11.22
C VAL A 12 12.98 -14.64 -11.23
N GLN A 13 12.55 -15.39 -12.23
CA GLN A 13 13.07 -16.74 -12.50
C GLN A 13 14.44 -16.64 -13.19
N ARG A 14 15.41 -17.38 -12.68
CA ARG A 14 16.75 -17.50 -13.24
C ARG A 14 16.80 -18.60 -14.30
N PRO A 15 17.82 -18.59 -15.20
CA PRO A 15 17.99 -19.62 -16.22
C PRO A 15 18.12 -21.06 -15.68
N ASP A 16 18.55 -21.22 -14.42
CA ASP A 16 18.68 -22.51 -13.74
C ASP A 16 17.36 -23.00 -13.11
N GLY A 17 16.26 -22.27 -13.29
CA GLY A 17 14.95 -22.58 -12.72
C GLY A 17 14.74 -22.09 -11.28
N SER A 18 15.76 -21.51 -10.63
CA SER A 18 15.63 -20.89 -9.31
C SER A 18 14.95 -19.53 -9.38
N TYR A 19 14.49 -19.01 -8.25
CA TYR A 19 13.87 -17.68 -8.15
C TYR A 19 14.70 -16.74 -7.30
N SER A 20 14.62 -15.44 -7.61
CA SER A 20 15.31 -14.39 -6.87
C SER A 20 14.55 -13.07 -6.91
N VAL A 21 15.00 -12.11 -6.10
CA VAL A 21 14.46 -10.75 -6.11
C VAL A 21 15.29 -9.88 -7.06
N GLY A 22 14.64 -9.32 -8.07
CA GLY A 22 15.21 -8.42 -9.07
C GLY A 22 14.56 -7.03 -9.06
N ALA A 23 14.86 -6.24 -10.09
CA ALA A 23 14.30 -4.90 -10.25
C ALA A 23 12.78 -4.94 -10.51
N ILE A 24 12.06 -3.99 -9.91
CA ILE A 24 10.65 -3.74 -10.18
C ILE A 24 10.53 -3.00 -11.52
N PRO A 25 9.73 -3.50 -12.48
CA PRO A 25 9.51 -2.82 -13.75
C PRO A 25 9.08 -1.36 -13.56
N GLY A 26 9.80 -0.45 -14.21
CA GLY A 26 9.52 0.98 -14.15
C GLY A 26 9.85 1.68 -12.83
N ILE A 27 10.43 1.00 -11.83
CA ILE A 27 10.87 1.61 -10.56
C ILE A 27 12.37 1.34 -10.31
N GLY A 28 12.86 0.12 -10.56
CA GLY A 28 14.26 -0.28 -10.33
C GLY A 28 14.43 -1.24 -9.14
N GLY A 29 15.64 -1.31 -8.58
CA GLY A 29 16.00 -2.20 -7.48
C GLY A 29 16.81 -3.44 -7.92
N PRO A 30 16.90 -4.49 -7.09
CA PRO A 30 16.25 -4.64 -5.79
C PRO A 30 16.81 -3.68 -4.73
N PHE A 31 15.99 -3.31 -3.74
CA PHE A 31 16.33 -2.32 -2.71
C PHE A 31 16.60 -2.97 -1.36
N GLU A 32 17.60 -2.48 -0.62
CA GLU A 32 17.93 -2.99 0.72
C GLU A 32 16.99 -2.41 1.78
N THR A 33 16.46 -1.21 1.53
CA THR A 33 15.62 -0.48 2.49
C THR A 33 14.33 0.04 1.86
N ALA A 34 13.29 0.19 2.68
CA ALA A 34 12.05 0.83 2.28
C ALA A 34 12.28 2.31 1.87
N ALA A 35 13.21 3.02 2.51
CA ALA A 35 13.57 4.39 2.14
C ALA A 35 14.11 4.49 0.71
N GLU A 36 14.95 3.55 0.28
CA GLU A 36 15.43 3.47 -1.11
C GLU A 36 14.28 3.20 -2.08
N TYR A 37 13.39 2.25 -1.73
CA TYR A 37 12.22 1.92 -2.54
C TYR A 37 11.29 3.14 -2.73
N PHE A 38 10.89 3.82 -1.65
CA PHE A 38 9.99 4.99 -1.74
C PHE A 38 10.63 6.16 -2.49
N ARG A 39 11.94 6.35 -2.36
CA ARG A 39 12.68 7.35 -3.15
C ARG A 39 12.68 7.01 -4.64
N ALA A 40 12.92 5.75 -4.99
CA ALA A 40 12.86 5.30 -6.38
C ALA A 40 11.45 5.40 -6.96
N TRP A 41 10.42 5.03 -6.17
CA TRP A 41 9.02 5.19 -6.53
C TRP A 41 8.69 6.65 -6.85
N ALA A 42 9.11 7.58 -5.98
CA ALA A 42 8.89 9.01 -6.15
C ALA A 42 9.55 9.60 -7.41
N GLN A 43 10.69 9.04 -7.83
CA GLN A 43 11.39 9.49 -9.03
C GLN A 43 10.80 8.93 -10.32
N ALA A 44 10.29 7.70 -10.28
CA ALA A 44 9.95 6.95 -11.48
C ALA A 44 8.47 7.06 -11.87
N ARG A 45 7.57 7.16 -10.89
CA ARG A 45 6.12 7.16 -11.12
C ARG A 45 5.63 8.55 -11.56
N LYS A 46 4.64 8.57 -12.44
CA LYS A 46 3.94 9.78 -12.91
C LYS A 46 2.44 9.61 -12.70
N PHE A 47 1.77 10.69 -12.27
CA PHE A 47 0.33 10.64 -12.06
C PHE A 47 -0.33 10.46 -13.43
N PRO A 48 -1.30 9.54 -13.57
CA PRO A 48 -1.78 9.15 -14.90
C PRO A 48 -2.63 10.23 -15.58
N PHE A 49 -3.21 11.17 -14.82
CA PHE A 49 -4.05 12.23 -15.35
C PHE A 49 -3.32 13.55 -15.51
N LYS A 50 -3.61 14.24 -16.62
CA LYS A 50 -3.13 15.60 -16.88
C LYS A 50 -3.94 16.62 -16.07
N GLU A 51 -3.34 17.78 -15.86
CA GLU A 51 -3.95 18.89 -15.12
C GLU A 51 -5.34 19.27 -15.65
N ASP A 52 -5.54 19.36 -16.97
CA ASP A 52 -6.83 19.71 -17.57
C ASP A 52 -7.96 18.77 -17.12
N LEU A 53 -7.69 17.47 -17.07
CA LEU A 53 -8.67 16.47 -16.63
C LEU A 53 -8.96 16.60 -15.13
N ILE A 54 -7.93 16.90 -14.33
CA ILE A 54 -8.10 17.14 -12.90
C ILE A 54 -8.97 18.37 -12.69
N ARG A 55 -8.76 19.44 -13.48
CA ARG A 55 -9.56 20.67 -13.42
C ARG A 55 -11.02 20.45 -13.79
N GLU A 56 -11.28 19.65 -14.80
CA GLU A 56 -12.65 19.29 -15.22
C GLU A 56 -13.42 18.52 -14.13
N ARG A 57 -12.72 17.65 -13.39
CA ARG A 57 -13.34 16.72 -12.43
C ARG A 57 -13.37 17.21 -10.98
N THR A 58 -12.82 18.38 -10.70
CA THR A 58 -12.63 18.89 -9.34
C THR A 58 -13.35 20.22 -9.15
N PRO A 59 -14.04 20.44 -8.01
CA PRO A 59 -14.66 21.74 -7.74
C PRO A 59 -13.65 22.90 -7.88
N PRO A 60 -13.99 24.00 -8.58
CA PRO A 60 -13.06 25.09 -8.86
C PRO A 60 -12.40 25.74 -7.64
N HIS A 61 -13.03 25.66 -6.47
CA HIS A 61 -12.50 26.22 -5.22
C HIS A 61 -11.50 25.31 -4.50
N LEU A 62 -11.37 24.04 -4.90
CA LEU A 62 -10.43 23.05 -4.32
C LEU A 62 -9.30 22.67 -5.28
N VAL A 63 -9.51 22.88 -6.58
CA VAL A 63 -8.71 22.30 -7.65
C VAL A 63 -7.23 22.66 -7.59
N ASP A 64 -6.87 23.92 -7.31
CA ASP A 64 -5.48 24.35 -7.31
C ASP A 64 -4.69 23.72 -6.16
N GLU A 65 -5.34 23.58 -5.00
CA GLU A 65 -4.74 22.93 -3.83
C GLU A 65 -4.56 21.43 -4.07
N ILE A 66 -5.55 20.78 -4.69
CA ILE A 66 -5.49 19.35 -5.04
C ILE A 66 -4.40 19.09 -6.08
N ILE A 67 -4.30 19.90 -7.13
CA ILE A 67 -3.24 19.82 -8.15
C ILE A 67 -1.87 19.96 -7.49
N ALA A 68 -1.68 20.98 -6.65
CA ALA A 68 -0.43 21.18 -5.91
C ALA A 68 -0.10 19.98 -5.01
N SER A 69 -1.11 19.40 -4.37
CA SER A 69 -0.96 18.23 -3.52
C SER A 69 -0.54 16.98 -4.31
N ILE A 70 -1.17 16.71 -5.46
CA ILE A 70 -0.87 15.56 -6.34
C ILE A 70 0.54 15.65 -6.92
N TYR A 71 0.89 16.78 -7.54
CA TYR A 71 2.18 16.94 -8.23
C TYR A 71 3.33 17.23 -7.28
N GLY A 72 3.06 17.81 -6.11
CA GLY A 72 4.05 18.02 -5.06
C GLY A 72 4.37 16.74 -4.25
N PHE A 73 3.47 15.75 -4.26
CA PHE A 73 3.60 14.56 -3.43
C PHE A 73 4.90 13.77 -3.63
N PRO A 74 5.37 13.47 -4.87
CA PRO A 74 6.63 12.74 -5.04
C PRO A 74 7.85 13.46 -4.44
N GLY A 75 7.91 14.79 -4.58
CA GLY A 75 8.97 15.61 -3.96
C GLY A 75 8.94 15.51 -2.44
N LYS A 76 7.76 15.71 -1.84
CA LYS A 76 7.57 15.59 -0.39
C LYS A 76 7.86 14.17 0.13
N LEU A 77 7.46 13.14 -0.61
CA LEU A 77 7.75 11.74 -0.26
C LEU A 77 9.26 11.49 -0.27
N SER A 78 9.98 12.00 -1.27
CA SER A 78 11.45 11.89 -1.33
C SER A 78 12.11 12.56 -0.12
N ASP A 79 11.63 13.72 0.33
CA ASP A 79 12.15 14.38 1.53
C ASP A 79 11.78 13.64 2.81
N PHE A 80 10.54 13.13 2.88
CA PHE A 80 10.08 12.27 3.96
C PHE A 80 11.00 11.04 4.14
N THR A 81 11.48 10.43 3.05
CA THR A 81 12.40 9.28 3.14
C THR A 81 13.73 9.58 3.84
N LYS A 82 14.12 10.85 3.97
CA LYS A 82 15.38 11.25 4.62
C LYS A 82 15.25 11.34 6.14
N ARG A 83 14.03 11.48 6.64
CA ARG A 83 13.74 11.78 8.06
C ARG A 83 12.88 10.73 8.75
N HIS A 84 12.16 9.91 7.99
CA HIS A 84 11.32 8.85 8.52
C HIS A 84 12.06 7.51 8.63
N SER A 85 11.86 6.80 9.74
CA SER A 85 12.42 5.48 10.00
C SER A 85 11.42 4.39 9.63
N PHE A 86 11.55 3.85 8.43
CA PHE A 86 10.71 2.76 7.94
C PHE A 86 11.02 1.42 8.61
N LYS A 87 10.05 0.50 8.56
CA LYS A 87 10.18 -0.87 9.08
C LYS A 87 11.25 -1.64 8.28
N SER A 88 12.13 -2.31 8.99
CA SER A 88 13.22 -3.10 8.41
C SER A 88 12.75 -4.49 7.96
N GLY A 89 13.55 -5.09 7.06
CA GLY A 89 13.34 -6.43 6.55
C GLY A 89 13.41 -7.55 7.61
N PRO A 90 13.21 -8.82 7.21
CA PRO A 90 12.88 -9.23 5.85
C PRO A 90 11.49 -8.73 5.42
N PHE A 91 11.33 -8.50 4.13
CA PHE A 91 10.18 -7.84 3.50
C PHE A 91 9.17 -8.86 2.96
N PRO A 92 7.85 -8.62 3.08
CA PRO A 92 6.83 -9.56 2.66
C PRO A 92 6.68 -9.61 1.13
N LEU A 93 6.30 -10.78 0.62
CA LEU A 93 5.66 -10.87 -0.70
C LEU A 93 4.23 -10.33 -0.58
N ILE A 94 3.89 -9.33 -1.39
CA ILE A 94 2.59 -8.66 -1.40
C ILE A 94 1.79 -9.13 -2.61
N HIS A 95 0.53 -9.48 -2.37
CA HIS A 95 -0.48 -9.70 -3.40
C HIS A 95 -1.27 -8.39 -3.57
N PRO A 96 -1.04 -7.61 -4.64
CA PRO A 96 -1.61 -6.26 -4.78
C PRO A 96 -3.10 -6.23 -5.09
N ASP A 97 -3.72 -7.39 -5.34
CA ASP A 97 -5.13 -7.51 -5.73
C ASP A 97 -5.89 -8.54 -4.88
N LEU A 98 -5.70 -8.52 -3.55
CA LEU A 98 -6.29 -9.54 -2.68
C LEU A 98 -7.79 -9.29 -2.41
N TYR A 99 -8.62 -9.60 -3.41
CA TYR A 99 -10.07 -9.72 -3.26
C TYR A 99 -10.48 -11.11 -2.75
N THR A 100 -11.67 -11.21 -2.17
CA THR A 100 -12.28 -12.51 -1.82
C THR A 100 -12.43 -13.43 -3.03
N SER A 101 -12.62 -12.88 -4.23
CA SER A 101 -12.65 -13.64 -5.49
C SER A 101 -11.32 -14.34 -5.83
N ASN A 102 -10.20 -13.85 -5.27
CA ASN A 102 -8.87 -14.43 -5.49
C ASN A 102 -8.50 -15.46 -4.40
N VAL A 103 -9.42 -15.79 -3.50
CA VAL A 103 -9.28 -16.84 -2.49
C VAL A 103 -10.19 -18.01 -2.83
N LEU A 104 -9.61 -19.15 -3.13
CA LEU A 104 -10.34 -20.38 -3.41
C LEU A 104 -10.74 -21.06 -2.10
N ILE A 105 -12.02 -21.40 -1.97
CA ILE A 105 -12.57 -22.12 -0.81
C ILE A 105 -13.30 -23.38 -1.24
N ASP A 106 -13.34 -24.39 -0.36
CA ASP A 106 -14.20 -25.55 -0.53
C ASP A 106 -15.63 -25.30 -0.01
N SER A 107 -16.50 -26.31 -0.10
CA SER A 107 -17.88 -26.25 0.39
C SER A 107 -18.03 -26.08 1.90
N GLN A 108 -16.96 -26.24 2.66
CA GLN A 108 -16.90 -26.08 4.11
C GLN A 108 -16.19 -24.76 4.50
N CYS A 109 -15.93 -23.88 3.52
CA CYS A 109 -15.21 -22.62 3.68
C CYS A 109 -13.73 -22.78 4.12
N ASN A 110 -13.11 -23.95 3.88
CA ASN A 110 -11.67 -24.08 4.07
C ASN A 110 -10.94 -23.43 2.89
N ILE A 111 -9.86 -22.69 3.18
CA ILE A 111 -9.01 -22.07 2.16
C ILE A 111 -8.22 -23.15 1.43
N LEU A 112 -8.44 -23.28 0.13
CA LEU A 112 -7.71 -24.19 -0.77
C LEU A 112 -6.47 -23.52 -1.38
N GLY A 113 -6.52 -22.21 -1.61
CA GLY A 113 -5.41 -21.47 -2.20
C GLY A 113 -5.75 -20.02 -2.49
N VAL A 114 -4.72 -19.27 -2.88
CA VAL A 114 -4.80 -17.88 -3.38
C VAL A 114 -4.26 -17.88 -4.80
N ILE A 115 -4.98 -17.26 -5.73
CA ILE A 115 -4.63 -17.18 -7.15
C ILE A 115 -4.25 -15.75 -7.55
N ASP A 116 -3.92 -15.56 -8.82
CA ASP A 116 -3.70 -14.24 -9.45
C ASP A 116 -2.45 -13.45 -8.97
N TRP A 117 -1.33 -14.15 -8.86
CA TRP A 117 -0.06 -13.60 -8.38
C TRP A 117 0.75 -12.79 -9.41
N GLU A 118 0.21 -12.49 -10.60
CA GLU A 118 0.97 -11.94 -11.74
C GLU A 118 1.65 -10.59 -11.46
N ASN A 119 1.07 -9.78 -10.57
CA ASN A 119 1.59 -8.47 -10.17
C ASN A 119 2.25 -8.48 -8.77
N SER A 120 2.45 -9.66 -8.19
CA SER A 120 3.07 -9.78 -6.88
C SER A 120 4.53 -9.32 -6.87
N PHE A 121 4.92 -8.72 -5.76
CA PHE A 121 6.28 -8.22 -5.57
C PHE A 121 6.64 -8.26 -4.09
N VAL A 122 7.94 -8.26 -3.80
CA VAL A 122 8.42 -8.06 -2.44
C VAL A 122 8.36 -6.58 -2.13
N GLY A 123 7.52 -6.18 -1.18
CA GLY A 123 7.24 -4.78 -0.87
C GLY A 123 7.70 -4.35 0.53
N ALA A 124 7.78 -3.04 0.76
CA ALA A 124 7.95 -2.49 2.10
C ALA A 124 6.75 -2.85 3.00
N TRP A 125 6.94 -2.92 4.32
CA TRP A 125 5.83 -3.23 5.23
C TRP A 125 4.74 -2.17 5.20
N GLU A 126 5.08 -0.92 4.91
CA GLU A 126 4.16 0.20 4.75
C GLU A 126 3.29 0.07 3.47
N MET A 127 3.60 -0.86 2.57
CA MET A 127 2.77 -1.17 1.40
C MET A 127 1.79 -2.33 1.64
N VAL A 128 1.86 -2.98 2.81
CA VAL A 128 0.91 -4.04 3.17
C VAL A 128 -0.47 -3.42 3.35
N GLU A 129 -1.45 -4.02 2.71
CA GLU A 129 -2.84 -3.58 2.73
C GLU A 129 -3.77 -4.67 3.28
N PHE A 130 -4.94 -4.24 3.72
CA PHE A 130 -6.04 -5.14 3.98
C PHE A 130 -6.53 -5.80 2.67
N PRO A 131 -7.27 -6.94 2.76
CA PRO A 131 -8.07 -7.42 1.65
C PRO A 131 -8.91 -6.30 1.04
N LYS A 132 -8.97 -6.22 -0.28
CA LYS A 132 -9.51 -5.06 -1.01
C LYS A 132 -10.96 -4.73 -0.67
N ASN A 133 -11.73 -5.72 -0.22
CA ASN A 133 -13.11 -5.55 0.23
C ASN A 133 -13.25 -4.74 1.53
N ILE A 134 -12.18 -4.57 2.31
CA ILE A 134 -12.17 -3.78 3.55
C ILE A 134 -11.08 -2.71 3.54
N THR A 135 -10.67 -2.26 2.36
CA THR A 135 -9.73 -1.15 2.20
C THR A 135 -10.50 0.16 2.10
N LEU A 136 -10.04 1.18 2.83
CA LEU A 136 -10.65 2.50 2.84
C LEU A 136 -9.73 3.53 2.22
N VAL A 137 -10.34 4.59 1.70
CA VAL A 137 -9.61 5.80 1.34
C VAL A 137 -9.11 6.48 2.62
N PRO A 138 -7.85 6.93 2.67
CA PRO A 138 -7.39 7.77 3.76
C PRO A 138 -8.26 9.05 3.86
N PRO A 139 -8.94 9.31 4.99
CA PRO A 139 -9.83 10.48 5.14
C PRO A 139 -9.14 11.82 4.83
N VAL A 140 -7.85 11.90 5.16
CA VAL A 140 -7.02 13.08 4.91
C VAL A 140 -6.94 13.45 3.42
N MET A 141 -7.15 12.48 2.52
CA MET A 141 -7.15 12.72 1.07
C MET A 141 -8.41 13.44 0.58
N ASP A 142 -9.53 13.35 1.30
CA ASP A 142 -10.78 14.03 0.95
C ASP A 142 -10.94 15.38 1.71
N GLY A 143 -10.06 15.63 2.69
CA GLY A 143 -9.92 16.92 3.35
C GLY A 143 -11.20 17.40 4.05
N SER A 144 -11.56 18.68 3.89
CA SER A 144 -12.77 19.24 4.49
C SER A 144 -14.06 18.67 3.92
N SER A 145 -13.98 17.97 2.79
CA SER A 145 -15.12 17.28 2.15
C SER A 145 -15.37 15.90 2.73
N TYR A 146 -14.43 15.33 3.51
CA TYR A 146 -14.63 14.04 4.15
C TYR A 146 -15.87 14.05 5.04
N ARG A 147 -16.74 13.06 4.82
CA ARG A 147 -17.92 12.80 5.63
C ARG A 147 -18.01 11.31 5.82
N GLU A 148 -17.67 10.87 7.02
CA GLU A 148 -17.74 9.46 7.35
C GLU A 148 -19.19 8.97 7.30
N ASP A 149 -19.45 7.94 6.49
CA ASP A 149 -20.76 7.30 6.42
C ASP A 149 -20.84 6.03 7.29
N GLU A 150 -21.98 5.33 7.24
CA GLU A 150 -22.17 4.08 7.98
C GLU A 150 -21.31 2.94 7.44
N SER A 151 -21.16 2.85 6.12
CA SER A 151 -20.35 1.82 5.47
C SER A 151 -18.87 1.96 5.82
N GLU A 152 -18.36 3.18 5.85
CA GLU A 152 -16.96 3.46 6.24
C GLU A 152 -16.73 3.11 7.72
N ARG A 153 -17.69 3.42 8.60
CA ARG A 153 -17.61 3.02 10.02
C ARG A 153 -17.59 1.51 10.18
N ASP A 154 -18.48 0.80 9.50
CA ASP A 154 -18.54 -0.66 9.52
C ASP A 154 -17.24 -1.27 8.99
N CYS A 155 -16.70 -0.73 7.90
CA CYS A 155 -15.42 -1.15 7.34
C CYS A 155 -14.26 -0.94 8.33
N ARG A 156 -14.22 0.19 9.06
CA ARG A 156 -13.19 0.41 10.11
C ARG A 156 -13.33 -0.59 11.26
N LEU A 157 -14.56 -0.94 11.64
CA LEU A 157 -14.80 -1.98 12.65
C LEU A 157 -14.31 -3.34 12.15
N GLU A 158 -14.54 -3.65 10.88
CA GLU A 158 -14.06 -4.88 10.25
C GLU A 158 -12.53 -4.93 10.16
N GLN A 159 -11.87 -3.82 9.77
CA GLN A 159 -10.41 -3.70 9.79
C GLN A 159 -9.83 -3.98 11.18
N LYS A 160 -10.41 -3.40 12.24
CA LYS A 160 -9.96 -3.65 13.63
C LYS A 160 -10.08 -5.12 14.01
N ARG A 161 -11.23 -5.74 13.71
CA ARG A 161 -11.42 -7.18 13.93
C ARG A 161 -10.45 -8.02 13.13
N TYR A 162 -10.16 -7.62 11.89
CA TYR A 162 -9.20 -8.31 11.03
C TYR A 162 -7.79 -8.29 11.65
N VAL A 163 -7.34 -7.13 12.16
CA VAL A 163 -6.05 -7.03 12.87
C VAL A 163 -6.01 -7.95 14.09
N GLU A 164 -7.08 -8.01 14.88
CA GLU A 164 -7.17 -8.92 16.04
C GLU A 164 -7.04 -10.39 15.61
N VAL A 165 -7.77 -10.81 14.57
CA VAL A 165 -7.69 -12.18 14.02
C VAL A 165 -6.29 -12.51 13.49
N VAL A 166 -5.65 -11.57 12.79
CA VAL A 166 -4.27 -11.74 12.31
C VAL A 166 -3.32 -11.91 13.51
N LYS A 167 -3.47 -11.09 14.54
CA LYS A 167 -2.63 -11.15 15.75
C LYS A 167 -2.79 -12.48 16.49
N GLU A 168 -4.01 -12.98 16.62
CA GLU A 168 -4.29 -14.30 17.20
C GLU A 168 -3.64 -15.42 16.37
N ALA A 169 -3.78 -15.36 15.04
CA ALA A 169 -3.19 -16.34 14.13
C ALA A 169 -1.65 -16.31 14.15
N GLU A 170 -1.04 -15.13 14.23
CA GLU A 170 0.40 -14.97 14.41
C GLU A 170 0.85 -15.55 15.75
N GLY A 171 0.13 -15.29 16.85
CA GLY A 171 0.41 -15.84 18.17
C GLY A 171 0.30 -17.36 18.23
N ALA A 172 -0.77 -17.94 17.70
CA ALA A 172 -0.98 -19.38 17.63
C ALA A 172 0.11 -20.10 16.81
N ARG A 173 0.72 -19.40 15.84
CA ARG A 173 1.81 -19.91 14.99
C ARG A 173 3.20 -19.48 15.46
N GLN A 174 3.30 -18.80 16.61
CA GLN A 174 4.56 -18.28 17.17
C GLN A 174 5.35 -17.43 16.16
N MET A 175 4.64 -16.58 15.40
CA MET A 175 5.23 -15.64 14.46
C MET A 175 5.66 -14.33 15.14
N ASP A 176 6.35 -13.46 14.40
CA ASP A 176 6.97 -12.24 14.93
C ASP A 176 6.03 -11.02 15.02
N GLY A 177 4.75 -11.15 14.68
CA GLY A 177 3.76 -10.08 14.80
C GLY A 177 3.83 -8.99 13.74
N LYS A 178 4.80 -9.04 12.81
CA LYS A 178 5.01 -7.94 11.85
C LYS A 178 3.81 -7.65 10.96
N LEU A 179 2.96 -8.64 10.67
CA LEU A 179 1.80 -8.41 9.81
C LEU A 179 0.70 -7.65 10.55
N SER A 180 0.33 -8.07 11.76
CA SER A 180 -0.64 -7.31 12.57
C SER A 180 -0.12 -5.93 12.95
N ASP A 181 1.19 -5.78 13.23
CA ASP A 181 1.81 -4.47 13.48
C ASP A 181 1.76 -3.54 12.25
N ALA A 182 1.93 -4.08 11.03
CA ALA A 182 1.84 -3.28 9.80
C ALA A 182 0.39 -2.89 9.47
N LEU A 183 -0.57 -3.80 9.67
CA LEU A 183 -2.00 -3.53 9.44
C LEU A 183 -2.60 -2.61 10.51
N GLY A 184 -2.11 -2.68 11.75
CA GLY A 184 -2.57 -1.85 12.86
C GLY A 184 -1.99 -0.44 12.90
N ASP A 185 -1.01 -0.14 12.06
CA ASP A 185 -0.38 1.18 11.96
C ASP A 185 -1.15 2.06 10.96
N GLU A 186 -2.09 2.85 11.48
CA GLU A 186 -3.00 3.67 10.68
C GLU A 186 -2.27 4.66 9.76
N ASN A 187 -1.15 5.24 10.20
CA ASN A 187 -0.37 6.17 9.39
C ASN A 187 0.31 5.45 8.23
N SER A 188 0.90 4.27 8.50
CA SER A 188 1.47 3.42 7.44
C SER A 188 0.40 2.94 6.46
N GLN A 189 -0.79 2.56 6.94
CA GLN A 189 -1.93 2.19 6.08
C GLN A 189 -2.37 3.36 5.19
N ASN A 190 -2.46 4.57 5.76
CA ASN A 190 -2.79 5.76 4.99
C ASN A 190 -1.75 6.06 3.90
N LEU A 191 -0.45 5.90 4.21
CA LEU A 191 0.64 6.06 3.24
C LEU A 191 0.59 5.02 2.12
N GLY A 192 0.52 3.73 2.47
CA GLY A 192 0.45 2.63 1.50
C GLY A 192 -0.73 2.80 0.54
N GLN A 193 -1.92 3.09 1.09
CA GLN A 193 -3.11 3.27 0.29
C GLN A 193 -3.04 4.51 -0.60
N ALA A 194 -2.46 5.61 -0.12
CA ALA A 194 -2.24 6.78 -0.95
C ALA A 194 -1.31 6.46 -2.14
N LEU A 195 -0.27 5.66 -1.95
CA LEU A 195 0.61 5.26 -3.06
C LEU A 195 -0.10 4.41 -4.12
N TRP A 196 -0.96 3.48 -3.69
CA TRP A 196 -1.80 2.69 -4.60
C TRP A 196 -2.77 3.57 -5.38
N LEU A 197 -3.55 4.39 -4.67
CA LEU A 197 -4.54 5.29 -5.28
C LEU A 197 -3.91 6.32 -6.22
N TRP A 198 -2.68 6.77 -5.93
CA TRP A 198 -1.95 7.68 -6.80
C TRP A 198 -1.59 7.01 -8.12
N ALA A 199 -1.15 5.76 -8.08
CA ALA A 199 -0.84 4.99 -9.29
C ALA A 199 -2.10 4.75 -10.14
N ASP A 200 -3.27 4.59 -9.50
CA ASP A 200 -4.56 4.42 -10.17
C ASP A 200 -5.19 5.74 -10.65
N GLY A 201 -4.63 6.88 -10.26
CA GLY A 201 -5.08 8.19 -10.71
C GLY A 201 -6.22 8.80 -9.90
N ARG A 202 -6.50 8.32 -8.69
CA ARG A 202 -7.51 8.97 -7.83
C ARG A 202 -7.11 10.43 -7.59
N ILE A 203 -8.06 11.35 -7.75
CA ILE A 203 -7.84 12.77 -7.44
C ILE A 203 -8.06 12.98 -5.93
N GLY A 204 -7.11 13.62 -5.24
CA GLY A 204 -7.19 13.86 -3.79
C GLY A 204 -5.94 14.51 -3.19
N TYR A 205 -5.97 14.77 -1.89
CA TYR A 205 -4.90 15.46 -1.15
C TYR A 205 -3.77 14.53 -0.68
N TYR A 206 -2.92 14.05 -1.60
CA TYR A 206 -1.81 13.13 -1.28
C TYR A 206 -0.78 13.70 -0.29
N SER A 207 -0.43 14.98 -0.42
CA SER A 207 0.58 15.59 0.45
C SER A 207 0.19 15.56 1.94
N ARG A 208 -1.11 15.58 2.26
CA ARG A 208 -1.61 15.58 3.65
C ARG A 208 -1.38 14.25 4.36
N VAL A 209 -1.20 13.16 3.61
CA VAL A 209 -0.88 11.85 4.18
C VAL A 209 0.48 11.86 4.88
N LEU A 210 1.43 12.66 4.39
CA LEU A 210 2.76 12.78 5.01
C LEU A 210 2.76 13.63 6.29
N GLU A 211 1.77 14.52 6.43
CA GLU A 211 1.59 15.38 7.61
C GLU A 211 1.12 14.58 8.85
N LEU A 212 0.60 13.36 8.65
CA LEU A 212 0.23 12.44 9.73
C LEU A 212 1.43 11.93 10.54
N PHE A 213 2.64 12.10 10.02
CA PHE A 213 3.89 11.64 10.62
C PHE A 213 4.69 12.76 11.30
N ASP A 214 4.12 13.97 11.38
CA ASP A 214 4.71 15.15 12.02
C ASP A 214 4.33 15.29 13.50
#